data_AF-A0A951V9G4-F1
#
_entry.id   AF-A0A951V9G4-F1
#
_cell.length_a   1.000
_cell.length_b   1.000
_cell.length_c   1.000
_cell.angle_alpha   90.00
_cell.angle_beta   90.00
_cell.angle_gamma   90.00
#
_symmetry.space_group_name_H-M   'P 1'
#
loop_
_entity.id
_entity.type
_entity.pdbx_description
1 polymer ?
#
loop_
_entity_poly.entity_id
_entity_poly.type
_entity_poly.pdbx_seq_one_letter_code
_entity_poly.pdbx_strand_id
1 'polypeptide(L)'
;MHESESMLIRIFKQNAPVIPLLLLLAGLLLWTDGFLMATGTGLATEGLAPLYRLLVMAFENTPLLSVMVAFVLLMLQVFLINYMVQANNLLGKPSWLPGFLYLLLMSSDPSLISMHPVLVANLFLIWALARTLTAYSEGDVMAEVFNVGFLIALAGLFYYPAIVFFLWLLVVLGVYFLLSFRGLAAALMGFLTPFFFLVTWYYLSDQLDLKIGQMTTRFDPFLLFEQPYESFAVIMMLALALISILSFVKINVGYVADKPIRIRKRIRVLVYFFVVALASILLATRFDVHHGLLMPPLAIAWSVLLLETKRKWMADLMLYLFLALVIAGKVFF
;
A
#
# COMPACT_ATOMS: atom_id res chain seq x y z
N MET A 1 37.35 11.00 -14.00
CA MET A 1 36.33 10.00 -14.38
C MET A 1 34.95 10.58 -14.05
N HIS A 2 34.24 11.09 -15.05
CA HIS A 2 32.81 11.35 -14.93
C HIS A 2 32.12 9.99 -14.80
N GLU A 3 31.72 9.63 -13.58
CA GLU A 3 30.78 8.54 -13.39
C GLU A 3 29.49 8.92 -14.11
N SER A 4 29.27 8.28 -15.25
CA SER A 4 28.00 8.22 -15.97
C SER A 4 26.91 7.82 -14.96
N GLU A 5 26.24 8.81 -14.38
CA GLU A 5 24.97 8.58 -13.72
C GLU A 5 24.04 7.93 -14.74
N SER A 6 23.55 6.72 -14.48
CA SER A 6 22.52 6.16 -15.35
C SER A 6 21.30 7.10 -15.33
N MET A 7 20.73 7.33 -16.51
CA MET A 7 19.79 8.42 -16.76
C MET A 7 18.49 8.29 -15.93
N LEU A 8 18.06 7.05 -15.62
CA LEU A 8 16.71 6.78 -15.12
C LEU A 8 16.53 7.12 -13.64
N ILE A 9 17.43 6.68 -12.76
CA ILE A 9 17.39 7.08 -11.34
C ILE A 9 17.66 8.59 -11.19
N ARG A 10 18.49 9.17 -12.07
CA ARG A 10 18.79 10.61 -12.07
C ARG A 10 17.56 11.45 -12.37
N ILE A 11 16.68 11.01 -13.28
CA ILE A 11 15.44 11.71 -13.63
C ILE A 11 14.53 11.81 -12.39
N PHE A 12 14.26 10.70 -11.70
CA PHE A 12 13.33 10.68 -10.56
C PHE A 12 13.93 11.19 -9.24
N LYS A 13 15.26 11.34 -9.16
CA LYS A 13 15.94 12.04 -8.05
C LYS A 13 15.77 13.56 -8.09
N GLN A 14 15.49 14.13 -9.25
CA GLN A 14 15.30 15.58 -9.39
C GLN A 14 13.92 15.98 -8.90
N ASN A 15 13.74 17.22 -8.44
CA ASN A 15 12.42 17.77 -8.13
C ASN A 15 12.00 18.71 -9.27
N ALA A 16 11.85 18.16 -10.47
CA ALA A 16 11.46 18.92 -11.65
C ALA A 16 9.94 18.81 -11.89
N PRO A 17 9.26 19.91 -12.28
CA PRO A 17 7.81 19.92 -12.53
C PRO A 17 7.38 19.03 -13.71
N VAL A 18 8.32 18.56 -14.52
CA VAL A 18 8.09 17.61 -15.62
C VAL A 18 7.90 16.17 -15.11
N ILE A 19 8.40 15.83 -13.93
CA ILE A 19 8.39 14.44 -13.42
C ILE A 19 6.97 13.90 -13.13
N PRO A 20 6.03 14.67 -12.55
CA PRO A 20 4.64 14.21 -12.43
C PRO A 20 4.01 13.79 -13.76
N LEU A 21 4.32 14.53 -14.84
CA LEU A 21 3.85 14.20 -16.18
C LEU A 21 4.50 12.91 -16.70
N LEU A 22 5.80 12.73 -16.48
CA LEU A 22 6.50 11.49 -16.83
C LEU A 22 5.96 10.28 -16.05
N LEU A 23 5.58 10.45 -14.78
CA LEU A 23 4.94 9.39 -13.99
C LEU A 23 3.57 9.02 -14.54
N LEU A 24 2.77 10.01 -14.95
CA LEU A 24 1.48 9.75 -15.58
C LEU A 24 1.65 8.98 -16.89
N LEU A 25 2.59 9.38 -17.74
CA LEU A 25 2.89 8.69 -19.01
C LEU A 25 3.42 7.27 -18.76
N ALA A 26 4.33 7.10 -17.79
CA ALA A 26 4.81 5.78 -17.40
C ALA A 26 3.68 4.90 -16.86
N GLY A 27 2.74 5.48 -16.09
CA GLY A 27 1.58 4.77 -15.59
C GLY A 27 0.65 4.31 -16.71
N LEU A 28 0.34 5.19 -17.67
CA LEU A 28 -0.45 4.83 -18.85
C LEU A 28 0.22 3.71 -19.66
N LEU A 29 1.53 3.75 -19.81
CA LEU A 29 2.31 2.69 -20.48
C LEU A 29 2.28 1.36 -19.70
N LEU A 30 2.42 1.41 -18.38
CA LEU A 30 2.38 0.20 -17.55
C LEU A 30 0.96 -0.38 -17.41
N TRP A 31 -0.08 0.42 -17.61
CA TRP A 31 -1.47 -0.03 -17.52
C TRP A 31 -2.13 -0.30 -18.88
N THR A 32 -1.37 -0.27 -19.99
CA THR A 32 -1.90 -0.54 -21.34
C THR A 32 -2.71 -1.82 -21.40
N ASP A 33 -2.20 -2.89 -20.81
CA ASP A 33 -2.81 -4.21 -20.86
C ASP A 33 -4.17 -4.21 -20.16
N GLY A 34 -4.27 -3.52 -19.01
CA GLY A 34 -5.53 -3.34 -18.30
C GLY A 34 -6.57 -2.57 -19.12
N PHE A 35 -6.16 -1.53 -19.86
CA PHE A 35 -7.09 -0.78 -20.72
C PHE A 35 -7.52 -1.55 -21.97
N LEU A 36 -6.60 -2.29 -22.59
CA LEU A 36 -6.85 -3.03 -23.84
C LEU A 36 -7.58 -4.35 -23.60
N MET A 37 -7.29 -5.02 -22.49
CA MET A 37 -7.85 -6.32 -22.12
C MET A 37 -8.95 -6.20 -21.07
N ALA A 38 -9.60 -5.03 -20.95
CA ALA A 38 -10.77 -4.77 -20.10
C ALA A 38 -12.01 -5.57 -20.56
N THR A 39 -11.89 -6.89 -20.57
CA THR A 39 -12.98 -7.86 -20.64
C THR A 39 -13.46 -8.08 -19.20
N GLY A 40 -14.67 -8.60 -18.97
CA GLY A 40 -15.32 -8.68 -17.65
C GLY A 40 -14.61 -9.53 -16.57
N THR A 41 -13.32 -9.80 -16.72
CA THR A 41 -12.45 -10.50 -15.79
C THR A 41 -12.07 -9.57 -14.63
N GLY A 42 -12.28 -10.01 -13.39
CA GLY A 42 -11.46 -9.55 -12.25
C GLY A 42 -12.16 -8.81 -11.11
N LEU A 43 -13.45 -8.50 -11.18
CA LEU A 43 -14.16 -8.10 -9.96
C LEU A 43 -14.44 -9.36 -9.14
N ALA A 44 -13.51 -9.72 -8.23
CA ALA A 44 -13.69 -10.85 -7.32
C ALA A 44 -15.07 -10.72 -6.65
N THR A 45 -15.99 -11.66 -6.88
CA THR A 45 -17.38 -11.56 -6.39
C THR A 45 -17.58 -12.29 -5.06
N GLU A 46 -16.67 -13.23 -4.74
CA GLU A 46 -16.74 -14.03 -3.53
C GLU A 46 -16.03 -13.35 -2.36
N GLY A 47 -16.59 -13.48 -1.16
CA GLY A 47 -15.91 -13.03 0.06
C GLY A 47 -15.84 -11.50 0.25
N LEU A 48 -16.57 -10.71 -0.55
CA LEU A 48 -16.42 -9.25 -0.56
C LEU A 48 -16.75 -8.58 0.78
N ALA A 49 -15.96 -7.55 1.06
CA ALA A 49 -16.26 -6.60 2.12
C ALA A 49 -17.45 -5.69 1.72
N PRO A 50 -18.21 -5.16 2.68
CA PRO A 50 -19.51 -4.56 2.42
C PRO A 50 -19.46 -3.38 1.44
N LEU A 51 -18.49 -2.47 1.61
CA LEU A 51 -18.38 -1.29 0.75
C LEU A 51 -17.78 -1.61 -0.61
N TYR A 52 -16.90 -2.60 -0.68
CA TYR A 52 -16.35 -3.02 -1.97
C TYR A 52 -17.42 -3.67 -2.87
N ARG A 53 -18.38 -4.39 -2.28
CA ARG A 53 -19.52 -4.94 -3.03
C ARG A 53 -20.31 -3.87 -3.79
N LEU A 54 -20.43 -2.66 -3.23
CA LEU A 54 -21.11 -1.55 -3.91
C LEU A 54 -20.33 -1.10 -5.16
N LEU A 55 -19.00 -1.11 -5.11
CA LEU A 55 -18.16 -0.80 -6.27
C LEU A 55 -18.29 -1.88 -7.34
N VAL A 56 -18.32 -3.15 -6.94
CA VAL A 56 -18.54 -4.26 -7.88
C VAL A 56 -19.87 -4.09 -8.61
N MET A 57 -20.96 -3.84 -7.88
CA MET A 57 -22.28 -3.59 -8.47
C MET A 57 -22.30 -2.38 -9.41
N ALA A 58 -21.58 -1.30 -9.06
CA ALA A 58 -21.53 -0.09 -9.88
C ALA A 58 -20.79 -0.30 -11.21
N PHE A 59 -19.79 -1.18 -11.25
CA PHE A 59 -18.91 -1.36 -12.41
C PHE A 59 -19.11 -2.68 -13.17
N GLU A 60 -20.03 -3.55 -12.71
CA GLU A 60 -20.30 -4.88 -13.29
C GLU A 60 -20.50 -4.85 -14.82
N ASN A 61 -21.21 -3.83 -15.31
CA ASN A 61 -21.53 -3.68 -16.74
C ASN A 61 -20.56 -2.78 -17.51
N THR A 62 -19.55 -2.21 -16.85
CA THR A 62 -18.63 -1.22 -17.44
C THR A 62 -17.18 -1.50 -17.03
N PRO A 63 -16.56 -2.58 -17.53
CA PRO A 63 -15.20 -2.98 -17.13
C PRO A 63 -14.14 -1.93 -17.47
N LEU A 64 -14.26 -1.25 -18.62
CA LEU A 64 -13.33 -0.17 -18.99
C LEU A 64 -13.38 1.00 -17.98
N LEU A 65 -14.58 1.39 -17.53
CA LEU A 65 -14.74 2.44 -16.53
C LEU A 65 -14.13 2.02 -15.20
N SER A 66 -14.26 0.74 -14.82
CA SER A 66 -13.62 0.16 -13.64
C SER A 66 -12.10 0.34 -13.66
N VAL A 67 -11.46 0.00 -14.78
CA VAL A 67 -10.00 0.15 -14.96
C VAL A 67 -9.59 1.62 -14.96
N MET A 68 -10.36 2.50 -15.59
CA MET A 68 -10.09 3.96 -15.58
C MET A 68 -10.13 4.53 -14.15
N VAL A 69 -11.14 4.17 -13.37
CA VAL A 69 -11.27 4.60 -11.97
C VAL A 69 -10.14 4.02 -11.12
N ALA A 70 -9.80 2.74 -11.30
CA ALA A 70 -8.68 2.10 -10.63
C ALA A 70 -7.35 2.80 -10.94
N PHE A 71 -7.10 3.16 -12.20
CA PHE A 71 -5.91 3.90 -12.60
C PHE A 71 -5.83 5.29 -11.94
N VAL A 72 -6.95 6.02 -11.90
CA VAL A 72 -7.01 7.32 -11.21
C VAL A 72 -6.73 7.17 -9.72
N LEU A 73 -7.28 6.15 -9.07
CA LEU A 73 -7.02 5.84 -7.66
C LEU A 73 -5.54 5.50 -7.43
N LEU A 74 -4.92 4.71 -8.31
CA LEU A 74 -3.49 4.40 -8.24
C LEU A 74 -2.64 5.67 -8.36
N MET A 75 -2.93 6.53 -9.34
CA MET A 75 -2.19 7.78 -9.54
C MET A 75 -2.34 8.73 -8.35
N LEU A 76 -3.53 8.80 -7.75
CA LEU A 76 -3.75 9.57 -6.53
C LEU A 76 -2.87 9.04 -5.37
N GLN A 77 -2.75 7.73 -5.22
CA GLN A 77 -1.87 7.10 -4.22
C GLN A 77 -0.39 7.35 -4.51
N VAL A 78 0.04 7.28 -5.77
CA VAL A 78 1.41 7.63 -6.21
C VAL A 78 1.77 9.05 -5.79
N PHE A 79 0.89 10.02 -6.03
CA PHE A 79 1.10 11.41 -5.64
C PHE A 79 1.05 11.60 -4.13
N LEU A 80 0.13 10.95 -3.43
CA LEU A 80 0.02 11.01 -1.98
C LEU A 80 1.27 10.46 -1.28
N ILE A 81 1.81 9.33 -1.73
CA ILE A 81 3.07 8.74 -1.23
C ILE A 81 4.25 9.69 -1.47
N ASN A 82 4.37 10.28 -2.65
CA ASN A 82 5.43 11.24 -2.92
C ASN A 82 5.30 12.51 -2.06
N TYR A 83 4.09 13.03 -1.90
CA TYR A 83 3.84 14.20 -1.06
C TYR A 83 4.20 13.92 0.40
N MET A 84 3.68 12.83 0.99
CA MET A 84 3.91 12.52 2.40
C MET A 84 5.39 12.26 2.70
N VAL A 85 6.11 11.60 1.80
CA VAL A 85 7.55 11.32 1.96
C VAL A 85 8.37 12.62 1.96
N GLN A 86 8.05 13.52 1.04
CA GLN A 86 8.74 14.82 0.93
C GLN A 86 8.39 15.74 2.09
N ALA A 87 7.10 15.90 2.42
CA ALA A 87 6.63 16.75 3.52
C ALA A 87 7.23 16.34 4.88
N ASN A 88 7.48 15.04 5.07
CA ASN A 88 8.04 14.51 6.32
C ASN A 88 9.56 14.32 6.28
N ASN A 89 10.22 14.75 5.20
CA ASN A 89 11.66 14.61 4.95
C ASN A 89 12.18 13.17 5.21
N LEU A 90 11.38 12.17 4.84
CA LEU A 90 11.69 10.75 5.14
C LEU A 90 12.95 10.27 4.41
N LEU A 91 13.25 10.84 3.24
CA LEU A 91 14.42 10.49 2.43
C LEU A 91 15.61 11.42 2.64
N GLY A 92 15.47 12.50 3.41
CA GLY A 92 16.52 13.52 3.62
C GLY A 92 16.72 14.48 2.44
N LYS A 93 16.16 14.17 1.27
CA LYS A 93 16.18 14.99 0.05
C LYS A 93 14.87 14.81 -0.73
N PRO A 94 14.37 15.84 -1.42
CA PRO A 94 13.20 15.71 -2.29
C PRO A 94 13.51 14.73 -3.43
N SER A 95 12.57 13.84 -3.71
CA SER A 95 12.70 12.78 -4.71
C SER A 95 11.32 12.26 -5.07
N TRP A 96 11.10 11.96 -6.34
CA TRP A 96 9.88 11.35 -6.88
C TRP A 96 9.94 9.81 -6.92
N LEU A 97 11.08 9.25 -6.49
CA LEU A 97 11.34 7.82 -6.47
C LEU A 97 10.31 6.99 -5.68
N PRO A 98 9.76 7.44 -4.53
CA PRO A 98 8.73 6.69 -3.81
C PRO A 98 7.48 6.41 -4.64
N GLY A 99 6.92 7.45 -5.28
CA GLY A 99 5.74 7.25 -6.11
C GLY A 99 6.05 6.49 -7.39
N PHE A 100 7.23 6.67 -7.99
CA PHE A 100 7.66 5.84 -9.13
C PHE A 100 7.71 4.35 -8.76
N LEU A 101 8.36 4.01 -7.64
CA LEU A 101 8.46 2.63 -7.19
C LEU A 101 7.09 2.09 -6.77
N TYR A 102 6.21 2.91 -6.17
CA TYR A 102 4.85 2.49 -5.87
C TYR A 102 4.06 2.15 -7.13
N LEU A 103 4.12 3.00 -8.15
CA LEU A 103 3.50 2.76 -9.46
C LEU A 103 4.00 1.45 -10.07
N LEU A 104 5.32 1.24 -10.05
CA LEU A 104 5.96 0.08 -10.63
C LEU A 104 5.61 -1.21 -9.87
N LEU A 105 5.64 -1.17 -8.53
CA LEU A 105 5.24 -2.27 -7.66
C LEU A 105 3.75 -2.65 -7.82
N MET A 106 2.86 -1.67 -7.92
CA MET A 106 1.43 -1.92 -8.17
C MET A 106 1.14 -2.34 -9.61
N SER A 107 2.13 -2.27 -10.51
CA SER A 107 2.01 -2.70 -11.91
C SER A 107 2.81 -3.99 -12.19
N SER A 108 3.37 -4.64 -11.16
CA SER A 108 4.21 -5.82 -11.32
C SER A 108 3.41 -7.12 -11.47
N ASP A 109 2.19 -7.17 -10.96
CA ASP A 109 1.30 -8.32 -11.05
C ASP A 109 0.05 -7.94 -11.87
N PRO A 110 -0.30 -8.69 -12.93
CA PRO A 110 -1.53 -8.46 -13.71
C PRO A 110 -2.80 -8.35 -12.85
N SER A 111 -2.87 -9.09 -11.74
CA SER A 111 -4.00 -9.08 -10.79
C SER A 111 -4.20 -7.70 -10.12
N LEU A 112 -3.15 -6.88 -10.07
CA LEU A 112 -3.18 -5.52 -9.52
C LEU A 112 -3.51 -4.44 -10.57
N ILE A 113 -3.50 -4.78 -11.86
CA ILE A 113 -3.78 -3.84 -12.97
C ILE A 113 -5.30 -3.81 -13.28
N SER A 114 -6.11 -3.71 -12.22
CA SER A 114 -7.57 -3.63 -12.31
C SER A 114 -8.18 -3.06 -11.03
N MET A 115 -9.50 -2.93 -10.98
CA MET A 115 -10.18 -2.59 -9.73
C MET A 115 -10.21 -3.81 -8.81
N HIS A 116 -9.53 -3.70 -7.66
CA HIS A 116 -9.46 -4.75 -6.65
C HIS A 116 -9.59 -4.15 -5.23
N PRO A 117 -10.05 -4.92 -4.22
CA PRO A 117 -10.36 -4.36 -2.89
C PRO A 117 -9.13 -3.77 -2.18
N VAL A 118 -7.95 -4.35 -2.41
CA VAL A 118 -6.68 -3.88 -1.84
C VAL A 118 -6.30 -2.48 -2.35
N LEU A 119 -6.63 -2.12 -3.59
CA LEU A 119 -6.34 -0.80 -4.14
C LEU A 119 -7.09 0.28 -3.37
N VAL A 120 -8.38 0.05 -3.09
CA VAL A 120 -9.22 1.00 -2.35
C VAL A 120 -8.81 1.03 -0.88
N ALA A 121 -8.51 -0.12 -0.27
CA ALA A 121 -8.01 -0.17 1.10
C ALA A 121 -6.67 0.59 1.25
N ASN A 122 -5.75 0.43 0.30
CA ASN A 122 -4.47 1.13 0.27
C ASN A 122 -4.64 2.65 0.26
N LEU A 123 -5.65 3.20 -0.41
CA LEU A 123 -5.92 4.64 -0.35
C LEU A 123 -6.10 5.13 1.09
N PHE A 124 -6.97 4.47 1.85
CA PHE A 124 -7.24 4.84 3.24
C PHE A 124 -6.05 4.55 4.15
N LEU A 125 -5.32 3.46 3.94
CA LEU A 125 -4.15 3.12 4.74
C LEU A 125 -2.96 4.07 4.47
N ILE A 126 -2.74 4.48 3.21
CA ILE A 126 -1.73 5.49 2.85
C ILE A 126 -2.12 6.83 3.46
N TRP A 127 -3.40 7.20 3.42
CA TRP A 127 -3.88 8.42 4.05
C TRP A 127 -3.71 8.38 5.58
N ALA A 128 -4.03 7.25 6.21
CA ALA A 128 -3.77 7.01 7.63
C ALA A 128 -2.28 7.16 7.95
N LEU A 129 -1.40 6.55 7.15
CA LEU A 129 0.05 6.70 7.28
C LEU A 129 0.48 8.17 7.12
N ALA A 130 -0.02 8.90 6.12
CA ALA A 130 0.29 10.31 5.93
C ALA A 130 -0.08 11.15 7.16
N ARG A 131 -1.27 10.93 7.72
CA ARG A 131 -1.76 11.59 8.94
C ARG A 131 -0.87 11.27 10.15
N THR A 132 -0.50 10.01 10.35
CA THR A 132 0.39 9.64 11.47
C THR A 132 1.79 10.25 11.37
N LEU A 133 2.32 10.48 10.16
CA LEU A 133 3.65 11.08 9.99
C LEU A 133 3.66 12.59 10.28
N THR A 134 2.56 13.30 9.98
CA THR A 134 2.43 14.76 10.14
C THR A 134 1.82 15.16 11.49
N ALA A 135 0.70 14.57 11.88
CA ALA A 135 -0.14 15.01 12.99
C ALA A 135 0.47 14.76 14.38
N TYR A 136 1.23 13.68 14.56
CA TYR A 136 1.87 13.40 15.86
C TYR A 136 3.05 14.32 16.20
N SER A 137 3.23 15.38 15.42
CA SER A 137 4.15 16.47 15.73
C SER A 137 3.49 17.81 16.03
N GLU A 138 2.21 18.03 15.70
CA GLU A 138 1.55 19.35 15.71
C GLU A 138 0.04 19.23 16.01
N GLY A 139 -0.51 20.06 16.90
CA GLY A 139 -1.97 20.22 17.11
C GLY A 139 -2.67 19.20 18.04
N ASP A 140 -4.01 19.10 17.92
CA ASP A 140 -4.86 18.19 18.70
C ASP A 140 -4.65 16.72 18.31
N VAL A 141 -3.68 16.12 18.98
CA VAL A 141 -3.24 14.74 18.76
C VAL A 141 -4.40 13.74 18.88
N MET A 142 -5.37 13.96 19.77
CA MET A 142 -6.43 12.97 20.03
C MET A 142 -7.43 12.89 18.89
N ALA A 143 -7.79 14.02 18.29
CA ALA A 143 -8.61 14.06 17.08
C ALA A 143 -7.94 13.29 15.93
N GLU A 144 -6.62 13.40 15.81
CA GLU A 144 -5.87 12.71 14.77
C GLU A 144 -5.72 11.20 15.03
N VAL A 145 -5.60 10.77 16.30
CA VAL A 145 -5.72 9.35 16.65
C VAL A 145 -7.08 8.78 16.21
N PHE A 146 -8.18 9.50 16.48
CA PHE A 146 -9.52 9.12 16.04
C PHE A 146 -9.60 9.02 14.51
N ASN A 147 -9.12 10.04 13.78
CA ASN A 147 -9.13 10.07 12.32
C ASN A 147 -8.37 8.88 11.71
N VAL A 148 -7.22 8.53 12.28
CA VAL A 148 -6.43 7.38 11.82
C VAL A 148 -7.17 6.07 12.07
N GLY A 149 -7.79 5.91 13.25
CA GLY A 149 -8.64 4.74 13.54
C GLY A 149 -9.82 4.62 12.57
N PHE A 150 -10.47 5.73 12.27
CA PHE A 150 -11.58 5.82 11.32
C PHE A 150 -11.15 5.43 9.90
N LEU A 151 -10.02 5.93 9.41
CA LEU A 151 -9.48 5.56 8.10
C LEU A 151 -9.13 4.07 8.00
N ILE A 152 -8.55 3.48 9.05
CA ILE A 152 -8.25 2.04 9.09
C ILE A 152 -9.55 1.21 9.03
N ALA A 153 -10.58 1.63 9.76
CA ALA A 153 -11.88 0.96 9.72
C ALA A 153 -12.53 1.04 8.34
N LEU A 154 -12.46 2.19 7.66
CA LEU A 154 -12.90 2.32 6.26
C LEU A 154 -12.12 1.36 5.35
N ALA A 155 -10.79 1.26 5.49
CA ALA A 155 -10.00 0.28 4.75
C ALA A 155 -10.51 -1.15 4.98
N GLY A 156 -10.82 -1.50 6.23
CA GLY A 156 -11.41 -2.78 6.62
C GLY A 156 -12.76 -3.09 5.99
N LEU A 157 -13.58 -2.06 5.71
CA LEU A 157 -14.87 -2.18 5.03
C LEU A 157 -14.76 -2.39 3.51
N PHE A 158 -13.60 -2.07 2.92
CA PHE A 158 -13.26 -2.42 1.53
C PHE A 158 -12.46 -3.73 1.44
N TYR A 159 -11.67 -4.04 2.46
CA TYR A 159 -10.85 -5.26 2.51
C TYR A 159 -10.65 -5.74 3.95
N TYR A 160 -11.31 -6.84 4.34
CA TYR A 160 -11.30 -7.33 5.73
C TYR A 160 -9.90 -7.49 6.35
N PRO A 161 -8.87 -8.02 5.65
CA PRO A 161 -7.54 -8.13 6.25
C PRO A 161 -6.93 -6.79 6.67
N ALA A 162 -7.39 -5.66 6.12
CA ALA A 162 -6.95 -4.33 6.53
C ALA A 162 -7.37 -3.97 7.97
N ILE A 163 -8.34 -4.68 8.57
CA ILE A 163 -8.73 -4.51 9.99
C ILE A 163 -7.53 -4.68 10.94
N VAL A 164 -6.59 -5.56 10.60
CA VAL A 164 -5.38 -5.83 11.41
C VAL A 164 -4.48 -4.59 11.54
N PHE A 165 -4.62 -3.59 10.66
CA PHE A 165 -3.93 -2.30 10.81
C PHE A 165 -4.36 -1.51 12.05
N PHE A 166 -5.42 -1.92 12.75
CA PHE A 166 -5.69 -1.39 14.09
C PHE A 166 -4.53 -1.71 15.06
N LEU A 167 -3.90 -2.88 14.96
CA LEU A 167 -2.69 -3.21 15.72
C LEU A 167 -1.54 -2.28 15.36
N TRP A 168 -1.40 -1.91 14.09
CA TRP A 168 -0.43 -0.90 13.67
C TRP A 168 -0.68 0.43 14.37
N LEU A 169 -1.93 0.90 14.45
CA LEU A 169 -2.27 2.12 15.20
C LEU A 169 -1.87 2.03 16.68
N LEU A 170 -2.11 0.90 17.35
CA LEU A 170 -1.69 0.70 18.74
C LEU A 170 -0.16 0.80 18.91
N VAL A 171 0.60 0.20 17.98
CA VAL A 171 2.06 0.31 17.96
C VAL A 171 2.50 1.76 17.74
N VAL A 172 1.83 2.49 16.84
CA VAL A 172 2.09 3.91 16.58
C VAL A 172 1.88 4.75 17.83
N LEU A 173 0.81 4.51 18.60
CA LEU A 173 0.60 5.18 19.89
C LEU A 173 1.78 4.93 20.85
N GLY A 174 2.29 3.69 20.89
CA GLY A 174 3.50 3.36 21.66
C GLY A 174 4.74 4.14 21.20
N VAL A 175 5.00 4.19 19.89
CA VAL A 175 6.16 4.89 19.30
C VAL A 175 6.15 6.39 19.62
N TYR A 176 4.98 7.01 19.68
CA TYR A 176 4.81 8.42 20.01
C TYR A 176 4.56 8.70 21.50
N PHE A 177 4.59 7.69 22.37
CA PHE A 177 4.29 7.80 23.81
C PHE A 177 2.87 8.35 24.10
N LEU A 178 1.91 7.99 23.25
CA LEU A 178 0.49 8.38 23.34
C LEU A 178 -0.39 7.27 23.92
N LEU A 179 0.22 6.17 24.37
CA LEU A 179 -0.47 5.01 24.95
C LEU A 179 -1.05 5.35 26.34
N SER A 180 -2.15 6.10 26.33
CA SER A 180 -2.93 6.51 27.48
C SER A 180 -4.38 6.07 27.31
N PHE A 181 -5.17 6.08 28.39
CA PHE A 181 -6.61 5.78 28.29
C PHE A 181 -7.30 6.67 27.24
N ARG A 182 -6.96 7.96 27.20
CA ARG A 182 -7.50 8.91 26.21
C ARG A 182 -7.11 8.53 24.77
N GLY A 183 -5.84 8.19 24.54
CA GLY A 183 -5.36 7.76 23.22
C GLY A 183 -6.00 6.46 22.75
N LEU A 184 -6.12 5.46 23.64
CA LEU A 184 -6.79 4.19 23.35
C LEU A 184 -8.29 4.41 23.08
N ALA A 185 -8.96 5.23 23.89
CA ALA A 185 -10.36 5.57 23.67
C ALA A 185 -10.57 6.27 22.33
N ALA A 186 -9.74 7.26 21.98
CA ALA A 186 -9.79 7.93 20.69
C ALA A 186 -9.60 6.95 19.52
N ALA A 187 -8.61 6.06 19.61
CA ALA A 187 -8.34 5.05 18.59
C ALA A 187 -9.52 4.08 18.42
N LEU A 188 -10.05 3.56 19.53
CA LEU A 188 -11.19 2.65 19.54
C LEU A 188 -12.45 3.33 19.01
N MET A 189 -12.75 4.56 19.44
CA MET A 189 -13.92 5.29 18.94
C MET A 189 -13.82 5.54 17.44
N GLY A 190 -12.65 5.98 16.95
CA GLY A 190 -12.41 6.18 15.51
C GLY A 190 -12.63 4.90 14.73
N PHE A 191 -12.01 3.80 15.19
CA PHE A 191 -12.11 2.50 14.54
C PHE A 191 -13.52 1.90 14.59
N LEU A 192 -14.21 1.98 15.72
CA LEU A 192 -15.56 1.40 15.86
C LEU A 192 -16.63 2.21 15.13
N THR A 193 -16.42 3.50 14.86
CA THR A 193 -17.44 4.38 14.27
C THR A 193 -18.00 3.84 12.93
N PRO A 194 -17.18 3.49 11.91
CA PRO A 194 -17.72 2.94 10.66
C PRO A 194 -18.44 1.60 10.85
N PHE A 195 -17.93 0.72 11.72
CA PHE A 195 -18.57 -0.56 12.02
C PHE A 195 -19.90 -0.38 12.76
N PHE A 196 -20.01 0.60 13.66
CA PHE A 196 -21.25 0.93 14.34
C PHE A 196 -22.36 1.31 13.36
N PHE A 197 -22.05 2.16 12.36
CA PHE A 197 -23.01 2.50 11.31
C PHE A 197 -23.38 1.29 10.45
N LEU A 198 -22.41 0.44 10.10
CA LEU A 198 -22.66 -0.79 9.34
C LEU A 198 -23.58 -1.77 10.09
N VAL A 199 -23.30 -2.03 11.37
CA VAL A 199 -24.10 -2.92 12.22
C VAL A 199 -25.51 -2.37 12.38
N THR A 200 -25.64 -1.06 12.60
CA THR A 200 -26.95 -0.39 12.68
C THR A 200 -27.73 -0.55 11.40
N TRP A 201 -27.10 -0.37 10.23
CA TRP A 201 -27.73 -0.59 8.93
C TRP A 201 -28.20 -2.05 8.75
N TYR A 202 -27.36 -3.03 9.10
CA TYR A 202 -27.72 -4.45 9.00
C TYR A 202 -28.85 -4.85 9.96
N TYR A 203 -28.88 -4.26 11.16
CA TYR A 203 -29.97 -4.46 12.11
C TYR A 203 -31.29 -3.88 11.56
N LEU A 204 -31.27 -2.64 11.05
CA LEU A 204 -32.46 -2.02 10.47
C LEU A 204 -32.95 -2.70 9.18
N SER A 205 -32.06 -3.40 8.48
CA SER A 205 -32.38 -4.14 7.25
C SER A 205 -32.75 -5.61 7.49
N ASP A 206 -32.82 -6.06 8.75
CA ASP A 206 -33.08 -7.45 9.15
C ASP A 206 -32.10 -8.47 8.52
N GLN A 207 -30.84 -8.06 8.33
CA GLN A 207 -29.77 -8.86 7.72
C GLN A 207 -28.62 -9.18 8.68
N LEU A 208 -28.71 -8.76 9.94
CA LEU A 208 -27.60 -8.79 10.88
C LEU A 208 -27.01 -10.20 11.07
N ASP A 209 -27.84 -11.17 11.43
CA ASP A 209 -27.41 -12.54 11.73
C ASP A 209 -26.76 -13.20 10.50
N LEU A 210 -27.37 -13.01 9.32
CA LEU A 210 -26.86 -13.54 8.06
C LEU A 210 -25.50 -12.93 7.70
N LYS A 211 -25.32 -11.61 7.87
CA LYS A 211 -24.07 -10.92 7.52
C LYS A 211 -22.95 -11.24 8.50
N ILE A 212 -23.24 -11.36 9.79
CA ILE A 212 -22.26 -11.77 10.80
C ILE A 212 -21.80 -13.21 10.54
N GLY A 213 -22.74 -14.14 10.31
CA GLY A 213 -22.40 -15.54 10.01
C GLY A 213 -21.51 -15.67 8.76
N GLN A 214 -21.76 -14.85 7.73
CA GLN A 214 -20.91 -14.79 6.53
C GLN A 214 -19.51 -14.22 6.80
N MET A 215 -19.32 -13.36 7.79
CA MET A 215 -17.99 -12.84 8.15
C MET A 215 -17.18 -13.87 8.94
N THR A 216 -17.81 -14.62 9.85
CA THR A 216 -17.11 -15.56 10.74
C THR A 216 -16.58 -16.81 10.04
N THR A 217 -17.21 -17.25 8.94
CA THR A 217 -16.81 -18.46 8.19
C THR A 217 -15.64 -18.22 7.23
N ARG A 218 -15.10 -17.01 7.15
CA ARG A 218 -14.10 -16.61 6.13
C ARG A 218 -12.65 -16.63 6.62
N PHE A 219 -12.43 -16.86 7.91
CA PHE A 219 -11.09 -16.93 8.48
C PHE A 219 -10.59 -18.38 8.45
N ASP A 220 -10.06 -18.79 7.30
CA ASP A 220 -9.29 -20.03 7.19
C ASP A 220 -7.89 -19.73 6.62
N PRO A 221 -6.86 -19.70 7.48
CA PRO A 221 -5.47 -19.46 7.06
C PRO A 221 -4.91 -20.53 6.11
N PHE A 222 -5.51 -21.73 6.07
CA PHE A 222 -4.98 -22.86 5.31
C PHE A 222 -5.32 -22.78 3.81
N LEU A 223 -6.37 -22.04 3.44
CA LEU A 223 -6.77 -21.81 2.04
C LEU A 223 -5.66 -21.22 1.15
N LEU A 224 -4.70 -20.49 1.73
CA LEU A 224 -3.58 -19.88 1.00
C LEU A 224 -2.56 -20.89 0.47
N PHE A 225 -2.42 -22.04 1.15
CA PHE A 225 -1.44 -23.07 0.81
C PHE A 225 -1.99 -24.09 -0.20
N GLU A 226 -3.28 -24.04 -0.49
CA GLU A 226 -3.96 -24.93 -1.44
C GLU A 226 -4.01 -24.38 -2.86
N GLN A 227 -3.61 -23.10 -3.06
CA GLN A 227 -3.65 -22.45 -4.37
C GLN A 227 -2.40 -22.82 -5.21
N PRO A 228 -2.56 -23.28 -6.46
CA PRO A 228 -1.42 -23.45 -7.36
C PRO A 228 -0.90 -22.07 -7.79
N TYR A 229 0.40 -21.83 -7.57
CA TYR A 229 1.06 -20.60 -8.02
C TYR A 229 1.85 -20.86 -9.30
N GLU A 230 1.66 -19.97 -10.28
CA GLU A 230 2.48 -19.88 -11.48
C GLU A 230 3.96 -19.72 -11.11
N SER A 231 4.86 -20.43 -11.81
CA SER A 231 6.31 -20.38 -11.54
C SER A 231 6.85 -18.95 -11.60
N PHE A 232 6.32 -18.13 -12.51
CA PHE A 232 6.71 -16.74 -12.64
C PHE A 232 6.26 -15.87 -11.45
N ALA A 233 5.05 -16.07 -10.94
CA ALA A 233 4.55 -15.37 -9.76
C ALA A 233 5.44 -15.64 -8.54
N VAL A 234 5.90 -16.89 -8.37
CA VAL A 234 6.85 -17.27 -7.30
C VAL A 234 8.18 -16.54 -7.47
N ILE A 235 8.74 -16.46 -8.69
CA ILE A 235 9.99 -15.74 -8.97
C ILE A 235 9.84 -14.25 -8.66
N MET A 236 8.73 -13.61 -9.08
CA MET A 236 8.41 -12.22 -8.76
C MET A 236 8.35 -11.99 -7.25
N MET A 237 7.67 -12.86 -6.51
CA MET A 237 7.56 -12.77 -5.05
C MET A 237 8.92 -12.94 -4.36
N LEU A 238 9.77 -13.86 -4.82
CA LEU A 238 11.12 -14.03 -4.30
C LEU A 238 12.00 -12.80 -4.57
N ALA A 239 11.89 -12.20 -5.76
CA ALA A 239 12.60 -10.96 -6.09
C ALA A 239 12.13 -9.79 -5.21
N LEU A 240 10.81 -9.63 -5.03
CA LEU A 240 10.20 -8.66 -4.12
C LEU A 240 10.71 -8.87 -2.69
N ALA A 241 10.68 -10.10 -2.18
CA ALA A 241 11.14 -10.44 -0.84
C ALA A 241 12.63 -10.11 -0.65
N LEU A 242 13.48 -10.48 -1.61
CA LEU A 242 14.92 -10.22 -1.54
C LEU A 242 15.23 -8.71 -1.48
N ILE A 243 14.67 -7.91 -2.39
CA ILE A 243 14.91 -6.46 -2.42
C ILE A 243 14.34 -5.81 -1.14
N SER A 244 13.21 -6.32 -0.64
CA SER A 244 12.62 -5.85 0.62
C SER A 244 13.51 -6.13 1.82
N ILE A 245 14.07 -7.33 1.94
CA ILE A 245 15.03 -7.69 2.99
C ILE A 245 16.25 -6.76 2.93
N LEU A 246 16.84 -6.59 1.74
CA LEU A 246 17.98 -5.69 1.54
C LEU A 246 17.65 -4.24 1.94
N SER A 247 16.44 -3.78 1.60
CA SER A 247 15.96 -2.44 1.96
C SER A 247 15.83 -2.25 3.47
N PHE A 248 15.21 -3.21 4.17
CA PHE A 248 15.04 -3.12 5.62
C PHE A 248 16.37 -3.29 6.38
N VAL A 249 17.30 -4.12 5.90
CA VAL A 249 18.66 -4.19 6.46
C VAL A 249 19.36 -2.83 6.31
N LYS A 250 19.29 -2.21 5.13
CA LYS A 250 19.89 -0.89 4.88
C LYS A 250 19.30 0.20 5.78
N ILE A 251 17.98 0.17 5.99
CA ILE A 251 17.28 1.10 6.89
C ILE A 251 17.82 0.97 8.31
N ASN A 252 17.88 -0.26 8.85
CA ASN A 252 18.21 -0.51 10.24
C ASN A 252 19.71 -0.36 10.56
N VAL A 253 20.60 -0.78 9.65
CA VAL A 253 22.05 -0.81 9.90
C VAL A 253 22.74 0.53 9.64
N GLY A 254 22.18 1.38 8.76
CA GLY A 254 22.87 2.61 8.33
C GLY A 254 22.00 3.86 8.27
N TYR A 255 20.78 3.76 7.74
CA TYR A 255 20.01 4.97 7.44
C TYR A 255 19.45 5.66 8.69
N VAL A 256 18.94 4.89 9.64
CA VAL A 256 18.21 5.42 10.80
C VAL A 256 19.15 6.03 11.85
N ALA A 257 20.38 5.51 11.99
CA ALA A 257 21.31 5.89 13.06
C ALA A 257 21.65 7.39 13.06
N ASP A 258 21.86 7.96 11.87
CA ASP A 258 22.31 9.34 11.70
C ASP A 258 21.17 10.37 11.66
N LYS A 259 19.92 9.94 11.86
CA LYS A 259 18.73 10.80 11.73
C LYS A 259 18.25 11.35 13.08
N PRO A 260 17.67 12.57 13.11
CA PRO A 260 17.05 13.11 14.31
C PRO A 260 15.91 12.20 14.80
N ILE A 261 15.60 12.25 16.09
CA ILE A 261 14.62 11.36 16.75
C ILE A 261 13.25 11.38 16.04
N ARG A 262 12.80 12.55 15.58
CA ARG A 262 11.54 12.70 14.82
C ARG A 262 11.52 11.84 13.56
N ILE A 263 12.59 11.85 12.77
CA ILE A 263 12.70 11.04 11.54
C ILE A 263 12.85 9.55 11.89
N ARG A 264 13.59 9.21 12.94
CA ARG A 264 13.71 7.82 13.42
C ARG A 264 12.35 7.21 13.81
N LYS A 265 11.52 7.96 14.54
CA LYS A 265 10.15 7.53 14.90
C LYS A 265 9.29 7.30 13.66
N ARG A 266 9.32 8.23 12.70
CA ARG A 266 8.60 8.12 11.43
C ARG A 266 9.00 6.89 10.61
N ILE A 267 10.30 6.58 10.54
CA ILE A 267 10.78 5.38 9.86
C ILE A 267 10.34 4.11 10.61
N ARG A 268 10.37 4.10 11.95
CA ARG A 268 9.85 2.96 12.73
C ARG A 268 8.36 2.73 12.47
N VAL A 269 7.55 3.78 12.40
CA VAL A 269 6.12 3.69 12.03
C VAL A 269 5.93 2.99 10.68
N LEU A 270 6.78 3.31 9.69
CA LEU A 270 6.77 2.67 8.38
C LEU A 270 7.18 1.19 8.44
N VAL A 271 8.21 0.85 9.23
CA VAL A 271 8.62 -0.55 9.43
C VAL A 271 7.51 -1.35 10.09
N TYR A 272 6.84 -0.81 11.11
CA TYR A 272 5.71 -1.49 11.74
C TYR A 272 4.51 -1.60 10.80
N PHE A 273 4.29 -0.63 9.91
CA PHE A 273 3.28 -0.75 8.85
C PHE A 273 3.56 -1.97 7.98
N PHE A 274 4.81 -2.18 7.56
CA PHE A 274 5.22 -3.35 6.79
C PHE A 274 5.03 -4.67 7.57
N VAL A 275 5.44 -4.71 8.85
CA VAL A 275 5.27 -5.92 9.69
C VAL A 275 3.80 -6.30 9.81
N VAL A 276 2.91 -5.31 9.99
CA VAL A 276 1.47 -5.54 10.11
C VAL A 276 0.85 -5.94 8.76
N ALA A 277 1.31 -5.36 7.65
CA ALA A 277 0.95 -5.79 6.30
C ALA A 277 1.39 -7.23 5.99
N LEU A 278 2.55 -7.66 6.52
CA LEU A 278 2.99 -9.05 6.41
C LEU A 278 2.13 -9.97 7.28
N ALA A 279 1.82 -9.56 8.50
CA ALA A 279 0.95 -10.32 9.39
C ALA A 279 -0.48 -10.45 8.86
N SER A 280 -0.98 -9.47 8.09
CA SER A 280 -2.31 -9.55 7.48
C SER A 280 -2.46 -10.66 6.44
N ILE A 281 -1.34 -11.21 5.92
CA ILE A 281 -1.36 -12.38 5.02
C ILE A 281 -2.06 -13.55 5.70
N LEU A 282 -1.92 -13.71 7.02
CA LEU A 282 -2.57 -14.79 7.77
C LEU A 282 -4.11 -14.72 7.75
N LEU A 283 -4.67 -13.56 7.40
CA LEU A 283 -6.12 -13.36 7.24
C LEU A 283 -6.55 -13.27 5.77
N ALA A 284 -5.60 -13.39 4.83
CA ALA A 284 -5.90 -13.29 3.42
C ALA A 284 -6.60 -14.58 2.95
N THR A 285 -7.66 -14.41 2.16
CA THR A 285 -8.31 -15.53 1.46
C THR A 285 -7.77 -15.71 0.04
N ARG A 286 -7.20 -14.65 -0.55
CA ARG A 286 -6.59 -14.67 -1.88
C ARG A 286 -5.29 -13.88 -1.90
N PHE A 287 -4.18 -14.54 -2.24
CA PHE A 287 -2.85 -13.92 -2.23
C PHE A 287 -2.57 -13.03 -3.45
N ASP A 288 -3.19 -13.34 -4.58
CA ASP A 288 -3.07 -12.64 -5.88
C ASP A 288 -3.20 -11.13 -5.78
N VAL A 289 -4.10 -10.62 -4.93
CA VAL A 289 -4.24 -9.17 -4.69
C VAL A 289 -3.72 -8.74 -3.33
N HIS A 290 -3.67 -9.65 -2.33
CA HIS A 290 -3.32 -9.31 -0.95
C HIS A 290 -1.94 -8.69 -0.81
N HIS A 291 -0.96 -9.21 -1.56
CA HIS A 291 0.41 -8.72 -1.51
C HIS A 291 0.53 -7.23 -1.87
N GLY A 292 -0.48 -6.64 -2.54
CA GLY A 292 -0.61 -5.20 -2.76
C GLY A 292 -0.59 -4.35 -1.48
N LEU A 293 -0.96 -4.89 -0.31
CA LEU A 293 -0.87 -4.18 0.98
C LEU A 293 0.59 -3.92 1.42
N LEU A 294 1.55 -4.70 0.90
CA LEU A 294 2.97 -4.51 1.18
C LEU A 294 3.58 -3.37 0.36
N MET A 295 2.95 -2.98 -0.75
CA MET A 295 3.55 -2.06 -1.72
C MET A 295 3.79 -0.64 -1.19
N PRO A 296 2.90 -0.02 -0.38
CA PRO A 296 3.15 1.31 0.16
C PRO A 296 4.43 1.44 0.99
N PRO A 297 4.68 0.62 2.04
CA PRO A 297 5.91 0.72 2.81
C PRO A 297 7.14 0.26 2.01
N LEU A 298 6.98 -0.71 1.09
CA LEU A 298 8.08 -1.19 0.25
C LEU A 298 8.56 -0.13 -0.74
N ALA A 299 7.66 0.61 -1.37
CA ALA A 299 8.02 1.71 -2.28
C ALA A 299 8.94 2.75 -1.60
N ILE A 300 8.63 3.08 -0.35
CA ILE A 300 9.43 4.02 0.45
C ILE A 300 10.74 3.36 0.90
N ALA A 301 10.71 2.10 1.35
CA ALA A 301 11.90 1.39 1.79
C ALA A 301 12.92 1.17 0.66
N TRP A 302 12.43 0.76 -0.52
CA TRP A 302 13.23 0.60 -1.74
C TRP A 302 13.79 1.95 -2.20
N SER A 303 13.04 3.04 -2.04
CA SER A 303 13.57 4.38 -2.30
C SER A 303 14.78 4.68 -1.43
N VAL A 304 14.74 4.36 -0.13
CA VAL A 304 15.90 4.52 0.76
C VAL A 304 17.08 3.68 0.27
N LEU A 305 16.84 2.41 -0.09
CA LEU A 305 17.89 1.52 -0.58
C LEU A 305 18.60 2.09 -1.82
N LEU A 306 17.84 2.49 -2.84
CA LEU A 306 18.38 3.00 -4.11
C LEU A 306 19.07 4.37 -3.94
N LEU A 307 18.62 5.20 -3.00
CA LEU A 307 19.23 6.51 -2.76
C LEU A 307 20.52 6.43 -1.94
N GLU A 308 20.63 5.46 -1.03
CA GLU A 308 21.74 5.32 -0.07
C GLU A 308 22.81 4.30 -0.50
N THR A 309 22.62 3.66 -1.66
CA THR A 309 23.61 2.75 -2.23
C THR A 309 24.78 3.55 -2.82
N LYS A 310 25.99 3.34 -2.28
CA LYS A 310 27.20 4.10 -2.65
C LYS A 310 27.58 3.91 -4.12
N ARG A 311 27.51 2.67 -4.61
CA ARG A 311 27.82 2.32 -6.01
C ARG A 311 26.58 2.53 -6.87
N LYS A 312 26.49 3.67 -7.56
CA LYS A 312 25.31 4.05 -8.34
C LYS A 312 24.87 2.97 -9.35
N TRP A 313 25.84 2.37 -10.04
CA TRP A 313 25.58 1.29 -11.00
C TRP A 313 24.85 0.07 -10.40
N MET A 314 25.06 -0.22 -9.10
CA MET A 314 24.36 -1.32 -8.43
C MET A 314 22.89 -0.98 -8.19
N ALA A 315 22.60 0.25 -7.77
CA ALA A 315 21.21 0.70 -7.59
C ALA A 315 20.47 0.69 -8.93
N ASP A 316 21.14 1.16 -9.98
CA ASP A 316 20.62 1.12 -11.35
C ASP A 316 20.35 -0.31 -11.82
N LEU A 317 21.31 -1.23 -11.60
CA LEU A 317 21.15 -2.64 -11.94
C LEU A 317 19.96 -3.27 -11.22
N MET A 318 19.77 -3.00 -9.92
CA MET A 318 18.62 -3.51 -9.16
C MET A 318 17.29 -3.02 -9.77
N LEU A 319 17.22 -1.75 -10.14
CA LEU A 319 16.02 -1.19 -10.75
C LEU A 319 15.76 -1.76 -12.15
N TYR A 320 16.80 -1.87 -12.99
CA TYR A 320 16.66 -2.43 -14.34
C TYR A 320 16.31 -3.91 -14.33
N LEU A 321 16.88 -4.70 -13.42
CA LEU A 321 16.50 -6.10 -13.24
C LEU A 321 15.04 -6.24 -12.84
N PHE A 322 14.56 -5.38 -11.93
CA PHE A 322 13.16 -5.43 -11.53
C PHE A 322 12.22 -4.97 -12.65
N LEU A 323 12.56 -3.91 -13.39
CA LEU A 323 11.83 -3.49 -14.59
C LEU A 323 11.76 -4.59 -15.66
N ALA A 324 12.89 -5.24 -15.93
CA ALA A 324 12.95 -6.36 -16.88
C ALA A 324 12.05 -7.51 -16.43
N LEU A 325 12.00 -7.78 -15.12
CA LEU A 325 11.14 -8.80 -14.56
C LEU A 325 9.65 -8.43 -14.71
N VAL A 326 9.27 -7.18 -14.43
CA VAL A 326 7.89 -6.69 -14.66
C VAL A 326 7.48 -6.81 -16.14
N ILE A 327 8.35 -6.40 -17.06
CA ILE A 327 8.08 -6.49 -18.50
C ILE A 327 8.00 -7.95 -18.95
N ALA A 328 8.89 -8.81 -18.46
CA ALA A 328 8.83 -10.25 -18.75
C ALA A 328 7.51 -10.86 -18.27
N GLY A 329 7.03 -10.47 -17.08
CA GLY A 329 5.74 -10.89 -16.57
C GLY A 329 4.60 -10.58 -17.53
N LYS A 330 4.54 -9.35 -18.02
CA LYS A 330 3.50 -8.87 -18.95
C LYS A 330 3.54 -9.52 -20.34
N VAL A 331 4.73 -9.93 -20.81
CA VAL A 331 4.90 -10.48 -22.16
C VAL A 331 4.67 -11.99 -22.18
N PHE A 332 5.04 -12.70 -21.11
CA PHE A 332 5.00 -14.16 -21.06
C PHE A 332 3.77 -14.72 -20.33
N PHE A 333 3.06 -13.91 -19.53
CA PHE A 333 1.91 -14.30 -18.71
C PHE A 333 0.82 -13.21 -18.73
#